data_AF-A0A953LHJ6-F1
#
_entry.id   AF-A0A953LHJ6-F1
#
_cell.length_a   1.000
_cell.length_b   1.000
_cell.length_c   1.000
_cell.angle_alpha   90.00
_cell.angle_beta   90.00
_cell.angle_gamma   90.00
#
_symmetry.space_group_name_H-M   'P 1'
#
loop_
_entity.id
_entity.type
_entity.pdbx_description
1 polymer ?
#
loop_
_entity_poly.entity_id
_entity_poly.type
_entity_poly.pdbx_seq_one_letter_code
_entity_poly.pdbx_strand_id
1 'polypeptide(L)'
;MRCWKPRSPAFGPTAERRRARPVVQRILALAQKEFIQIRRERRTLAMMLILPILWLLLFGYAFTFDVSEVPVAVVDQSGTSIGAAVADALRRYDRFVPADLSDPSEAAIREAIFRGELVMGIIIPPGYGEQADAELHILLDGASLFAAQTAARLLPEALEPAQEELRAELEARTRARVEEMLAEAAEARRAELLGRVPPPMRAQVEQMLAALPRPSLDDLEIAAPEQPRLRQTVTTLYNPDLKTANVMIPGLLGLVVMFMTTLMAALGVVRERELGTMEQLVVTPIRPAELMIGKLLPYLLVGAADFALVFAAGRYLFDLTFAGNLPLFILLSLLLVFTTLGLGLLISTVSQNQQQAMQLAMFTLMPQVLLSGLIFPLDSMPRVIQLIAYLLPFTHFVPIAQGMFLKGQGLDLLWPNAAVLAVYAVIVLGLATARFRKRIA
;
A
#
# COMPACT_ATOMS: atom_id res chain seq x y z
N MET A 1 16.78 86.77 58.28
CA MET A 1 16.88 86.81 56.80
C MET A 1 17.76 85.67 56.29
N ARG A 2 17.16 84.60 55.75
CA ARG A 2 17.82 83.66 54.82
C ARG A 2 16.72 83.09 53.91
N CYS A 3 16.65 83.60 52.69
CA CYS A 3 15.79 83.06 51.63
C CYS A 3 16.31 81.68 51.21
N TRP A 4 15.48 80.66 51.34
CA TRP A 4 15.73 79.33 50.79
C TRP A 4 15.08 79.25 49.39
N LYS A 5 15.92 79.08 48.35
CA LYS A 5 15.48 78.82 46.96
C LYS A 5 14.91 77.39 46.85
N PRO A 6 13.85 77.17 46.05
CA PRO A 6 13.37 75.82 45.77
C PRO A 6 14.31 75.14 44.76
N ARG A 7 14.79 73.93 45.09
CA ARG A 7 15.35 73.00 44.10
C ARG A 7 14.21 72.16 43.55
N SER A 8 13.82 72.42 42.31
CA SER A 8 13.02 71.50 41.51
C SER A 8 13.80 70.19 41.29
N PRO A 9 13.26 69.01 41.63
CA PRO A 9 13.81 67.76 41.13
C PRO A 9 13.43 67.61 39.66
N ALA A 10 14.44 67.60 38.80
CA ALA A 10 14.31 67.23 37.41
C ALA A 10 13.87 65.75 37.34
N PHE A 11 12.58 65.52 37.07
CA PHE A 11 12.12 64.24 36.54
C PHE A 11 12.51 64.20 35.06
N GLY A 12 13.68 63.64 34.77
CA GLY A 12 14.00 63.18 33.43
C GLY A 12 13.14 61.96 33.11
N PRO A 13 12.53 61.85 31.91
CA PRO A 13 11.92 60.61 31.50
C PRO A 13 13.04 59.61 31.23
N THR A 14 13.25 58.65 32.14
CA THR A 14 13.92 57.40 31.80
C THR A 14 13.00 56.64 30.86
N ALA A 15 13.05 57.01 29.58
CA ALA A 15 12.58 56.20 28.48
C ALA A 15 13.50 54.97 28.40
N GLU A 16 13.31 54.03 29.31
CA GLU A 16 13.77 52.67 29.17
C GLU A 16 13.14 52.15 27.87
N ARG A 17 13.93 52.19 26.80
CA ARG A 17 13.63 51.49 25.56
C ARG A 17 13.49 50.02 25.92
N ARG A 18 12.26 49.58 26.22
CA ARG A 18 11.88 48.17 26.22
C ARG A 18 12.22 47.66 24.83
N ARG A 19 13.42 47.09 24.66
CA ARG A 19 13.81 46.39 23.43
C ARG A 19 12.80 45.27 23.25
N ALA A 20 11.84 45.49 22.36
CA ALA A 20 10.90 44.46 21.97
C ALA A 20 11.72 43.25 21.52
N ARG A 21 11.52 42.10 22.18
CA ARG A 21 12.24 40.87 21.82
C ARG A 21 12.05 40.60 20.32
N PRO A 22 13.09 40.21 19.58
CA PRO A 22 12.96 39.84 18.17
C PRO A 22 11.92 38.72 18.00
N VAL A 23 11.24 38.71 16.85
CA VAL A 23 10.13 37.78 16.53
C VAL A 23 10.51 36.32 16.82
N VAL A 24 11.72 35.91 16.44
CA VAL A 24 12.25 34.56 16.66
C VAL A 24 12.28 34.17 18.15
N GLN A 25 12.67 35.08 19.04
CA GLN A 25 12.69 34.80 20.49
C GLN A 25 11.28 34.64 21.08
N ARG A 26 10.27 35.31 20.50
CA ARG A 26 8.86 35.14 20.94
C ARG A 26 8.33 33.78 20.52
N ILE A 27 8.58 33.39 19.27
CA ILE A 27 8.21 32.07 18.73
C ILE A 27 8.87 30.96 19.55
N LEU A 28 10.17 31.06 19.80
CA LEU A 28 10.91 30.07 20.60
C LEU A 28 10.41 30.02 22.05
N ALA A 29 10.09 31.16 22.67
CA ALA A 29 9.55 31.18 24.03
C ALA A 29 8.17 30.49 24.11
N LEU A 30 7.30 30.71 23.12
CA LEU A 30 6.02 30.03 23.04
C LEU A 30 6.18 28.53 22.82
N ALA A 31 7.07 28.14 21.91
CA ALA A 31 7.40 26.74 21.65
C ALA A 31 7.97 26.05 22.90
N GLN A 32 8.86 26.71 23.64
CA GLN A 32 9.42 26.17 24.88
C GLN A 32 8.33 25.96 25.94
N LYS A 33 7.38 26.91 26.07
CA LYS A 33 6.24 26.79 26.98
C LYS A 33 5.38 25.57 26.65
N GLU A 34 5.01 25.40 25.38
CA GLU A 34 4.25 24.24 24.90
C GLU A 34 5.01 22.92 25.09
N PHE A 35 6.31 22.89 24.81
CA PHE A 35 7.13 21.69 25.02
C PHE A 35 7.18 21.28 26.51
N ILE A 36 7.37 22.26 27.41
CA ILE A 36 7.34 22.02 28.86
C ILE A 36 5.97 21.49 29.29
N GLN A 37 4.89 22.02 28.71
CA GLN A 37 3.53 21.59 29.00
C GLN A 37 3.29 20.14 28.59
N ILE A 38 3.61 19.78 27.33
CA ILE A 38 3.51 18.40 26.82
C ILE A 38 4.30 17.45 27.73
N ARG A 39 5.54 17.82 28.08
CA ARG A 39 6.40 16.97 28.91
C ARG A 39 5.86 16.79 30.34
N ARG A 40 5.17 17.78 30.89
CA ARG A 40 4.60 17.71 32.24
C ARG A 40 3.32 16.88 32.30
N GLU A 41 2.59 16.76 31.20
CA GLU A 41 1.37 15.96 31.11
C GLU A 41 1.69 14.47 30.92
N ARG A 42 2.01 13.77 32.02
CA ARG A 42 2.38 12.34 32.01
C ARG A 42 1.40 11.44 31.27
N ARG A 43 0.10 11.72 31.38
CA ARG A 43 -0.95 10.93 30.70
C ARG A 43 -0.85 11.09 29.19
N THR A 44 -0.65 12.31 28.72
CA THR A 44 -0.45 12.63 27.30
C THR A 44 0.80 11.94 26.75
N LEU A 45 1.94 12.04 27.45
CA LEU A 45 3.16 11.34 27.06
C LEU A 45 3.00 9.81 27.06
N ALA A 46 2.33 9.24 28.07
CA ALA A 46 2.09 7.80 28.14
C ALA A 46 1.23 7.32 26.96
N MET A 47 0.20 8.09 26.59
CA MET A 47 -0.62 7.76 25.42
C MET A 47 0.18 7.89 24.12
N MET A 48 1.03 8.92 23.97
CA MET A 48 1.93 9.07 22.81
C MET A 48 2.90 7.89 22.66
N LEU A 49 3.38 7.30 23.76
CA LEU A 49 4.31 6.17 23.72
C LEU A 49 3.60 4.81 23.58
N ILE A 50 2.54 4.58 24.35
CA ILE A 50 1.88 3.27 24.47
C ILE A 50 0.94 3.01 23.30
N LEU A 51 0.13 4.01 22.90
CA LEU A 51 -0.90 3.82 21.88
C LEU A 51 -0.31 3.38 20.52
N PRO A 52 0.80 3.96 20.03
CA PRO A 52 1.38 3.53 18.77
C PRO A 52 1.91 2.10 18.82
N ILE A 53 2.54 1.70 19.92
CA ILE A 53 3.03 0.33 20.10
C ILE A 53 1.85 -0.63 20.15
N LEU A 54 0.78 -0.28 20.87
CA LEU A 54 -0.45 -1.08 20.91
C LEU A 54 -1.06 -1.23 19.51
N TRP A 55 -1.11 -0.15 18.72
CA TRP A 55 -1.59 -0.20 17.33
C TRP A 55 -0.69 -1.04 16.43
N LEU A 56 0.64 -0.95 16.58
CA LEU A 56 1.56 -1.82 15.85
C LEU A 56 1.32 -3.29 16.14
N LEU A 57 1.12 -3.65 17.42
CA LEU A 57 0.83 -5.02 17.82
C LEU A 57 -0.55 -5.48 17.32
N LEU A 58 -1.56 -4.61 17.42
CA LEU A 58 -2.91 -4.91 16.96
C LEU A 58 -2.92 -5.12 15.45
N PHE A 59 -2.52 -4.12 14.67
CA PHE A 59 -2.62 -4.14 13.22
C PHE A 59 -1.53 -4.95 12.52
N GLY A 60 -0.36 -5.13 13.15
CA GLY A 60 0.71 -5.97 12.63
C GLY A 60 0.34 -7.46 12.57
N TYR A 61 -0.59 -7.90 13.43
CA TYR A 61 -1.01 -9.31 13.53
C TYR A 61 -2.47 -9.59 13.12
N ALA A 62 -3.38 -8.61 13.14
CA ALA A 62 -4.83 -8.93 13.25
C ALA A 62 -5.67 -8.95 11.95
N PHE A 63 -5.17 -8.63 10.76
CA PHE A 63 -6.06 -8.39 9.60
C PHE A 63 -5.72 -9.17 8.32
N THR A 64 -6.77 -9.75 7.71
CA THR A 64 -6.82 -10.25 6.33
C THR A 64 -8.13 -9.78 5.70
N PHE A 65 -8.07 -9.21 4.49
CA PHE A 65 -9.24 -8.73 3.76
C PHE A 65 -9.31 -9.38 2.37
N ASP A 66 -10.53 -9.50 1.83
CA ASP A 66 -10.79 -10.02 0.48
C ASP A 66 -10.88 -8.84 -0.51
N VAL A 67 -10.27 -8.97 -1.69
CA VAL A 67 -10.26 -7.92 -2.73
C VAL A 67 -11.21 -8.29 -3.85
N SER A 68 -11.93 -7.28 -4.39
CA SER A 68 -12.99 -7.50 -5.37
C SER A 68 -12.46 -7.70 -6.80
N GLU A 69 -11.45 -6.93 -7.21
CA GLU A 69 -10.90 -6.91 -8.56
C GLU A 69 -9.37 -6.89 -8.51
N VAL A 70 -8.72 -7.58 -9.43
CA VAL A 70 -7.25 -7.66 -9.50
C VAL A 70 -6.78 -7.20 -10.89
N PRO A 71 -6.01 -6.11 -10.99
CA PRO A 71 -5.37 -5.72 -12.25
C PRO A 71 -4.31 -6.75 -12.67
N VAL A 72 -4.47 -7.33 -13.86
CA VAL A 72 -3.62 -8.38 -14.42
C VAL A 72 -3.17 -8.04 -15.84
N ALA A 73 -1.91 -8.34 -16.17
CA ALA A 73 -1.37 -8.20 -17.51
C ALA A 73 -0.83 -9.54 -17.96
N VAL A 74 -1.22 -9.95 -19.17
CA VAL A 74 -0.84 -11.26 -19.73
C VAL A 74 -0.07 -11.05 -21.02
N VAL A 75 1.20 -11.45 -20.99
CA VAL A 75 2.13 -11.41 -22.11
C VAL A 75 2.34 -12.82 -22.63
N ASP A 76 1.81 -13.07 -23.82
CA ASP A 76 1.95 -14.36 -24.50
C ASP A 76 3.11 -14.32 -25.49
N GLN A 77 4.13 -15.13 -25.23
CA GLN A 77 5.29 -15.34 -26.12
C GLN A 77 5.39 -16.81 -26.56
N SER A 78 4.34 -17.61 -26.30
CA SER A 78 4.37 -19.06 -26.47
C SER A 78 4.49 -19.51 -27.91
N GLY A 79 3.69 -18.90 -28.80
CA GLY A 79 3.47 -19.40 -30.15
C GLY A 79 2.75 -20.75 -30.20
N THR A 80 2.08 -21.18 -29.12
CA THR A 80 1.41 -22.48 -29.02
C THR A 80 -0.10 -22.32 -28.78
N SER A 81 -0.89 -23.35 -29.12
CA SER A 81 -2.34 -23.36 -28.84
C SER A 81 -2.65 -23.30 -27.34
N ILE A 82 -1.89 -24.06 -26.54
CA ILE A 82 -2.03 -24.11 -25.08
C ILE A 82 -1.70 -22.74 -24.45
N GLY A 83 -0.66 -22.05 -24.94
CA GLY A 83 -0.33 -20.72 -24.44
C GLY A 83 -1.41 -19.69 -24.78
N ALA A 84 -1.97 -19.72 -26.00
CA ALA A 84 -3.10 -18.89 -26.38
C ALA A 84 -4.34 -19.17 -25.51
N ALA A 85 -4.64 -20.44 -25.23
CA ALA A 85 -5.73 -20.85 -24.34
C ALA A 85 -5.56 -20.32 -22.91
N VAL A 86 -4.35 -20.41 -22.35
CA VAL A 86 -4.01 -19.81 -21.05
C VAL A 86 -4.21 -18.30 -21.07
N ALA A 87 -3.71 -17.61 -22.10
CA ALA A 87 -3.85 -16.17 -22.22
C ALA A 87 -5.32 -15.74 -22.27
N ASP A 88 -6.13 -16.45 -23.05
CA ASP A 88 -7.56 -16.17 -23.22
C ASP A 88 -8.39 -16.53 -21.98
N ALA A 89 -8.02 -17.58 -21.25
CA ALA A 89 -8.67 -17.93 -19.98
C ALA A 89 -8.44 -16.84 -18.93
N LEU A 90 -7.19 -16.37 -18.80
CA LEU A 90 -6.81 -15.32 -17.85
C LEU A 90 -7.43 -13.97 -18.18
N ARG A 91 -7.48 -13.58 -19.46
CA ARG A 91 -8.06 -12.30 -19.90
C ARG A 91 -9.58 -12.23 -19.77
N ARG A 92 -10.26 -13.38 -19.83
CA ARG A 92 -11.73 -13.47 -19.74
C ARG A 92 -12.24 -13.76 -18.34
N TYR A 93 -11.35 -13.97 -17.37
CA TYR A 93 -11.76 -14.27 -16.00
C TYR A 93 -12.34 -13.01 -15.34
N ASP A 94 -13.61 -13.06 -14.92
CA ASP A 94 -14.41 -11.89 -14.48
C ASP A 94 -13.76 -11.04 -13.37
N ARG A 95 -12.86 -11.63 -12.57
CA ARG A 95 -12.20 -10.95 -11.44
C ARG A 95 -10.84 -10.37 -11.80
N PHE A 96 -10.31 -10.69 -12.98
CA PHE A 96 -9.05 -10.15 -13.49
C PHE A 96 -9.35 -9.02 -14.45
N VAL A 97 -8.89 -7.82 -14.09
CA VAL A 97 -9.05 -6.63 -14.91
C VAL A 97 -7.82 -6.54 -15.82
N PRO A 98 -7.95 -6.74 -17.14
CA PRO A 98 -6.81 -6.68 -18.04
C PRO A 98 -6.23 -5.26 -18.09
N ALA A 99 -4.92 -5.15 -17.87
CA ALA A 99 -4.16 -3.92 -18.01
C ALA A 99 -3.46 -3.88 -19.38
N ASP A 100 -3.71 -2.82 -20.16
CA ASP A 100 -3.06 -2.61 -21.45
C ASP A 100 -1.63 -2.10 -21.26
N LEU A 101 -0.64 -2.95 -21.55
CA LEU A 101 0.76 -2.57 -21.57
C LEU A 101 1.13 -2.05 -22.97
N SER A 102 1.83 -0.92 -23.03
CA SER A 102 2.32 -0.35 -24.29
C SER A 102 3.42 -1.21 -24.95
N ASP A 103 4.17 -1.95 -24.14
CA ASP A 103 5.19 -2.91 -24.56
C ASP A 103 4.97 -4.26 -23.83
N PRO A 104 4.73 -5.37 -24.54
CA PRO A 104 4.51 -6.68 -23.93
C PRO A 104 5.84 -7.35 -23.53
N SER A 105 6.57 -6.74 -22.59
CA SER A 105 7.85 -7.24 -22.07
C SER A 105 7.81 -7.45 -20.56
N GLU A 106 8.69 -8.33 -20.04
CA GLU A 106 8.84 -8.52 -18.59
C GLU A 106 9.25 -7.22 -17.89
N ALA A 107 10.08 -6.40 -18.54
CA ALA A 107 10.51 -5.11 -18.01
C ALA A 107 9.31 -4.16 -17.84
N ALA A 108 8.42 -4.10 -18.83
CA ALA A 108 7.20 -3.30 -18.76
C ALA A 108 6.25 -3.79 -17.64
N ILE A 109 6.10 -5.10 -17.47
CA ILE A 109 5.35 -5.68 -16.33
C ILE A 109 5.95 -5.22 -15.00
N ARG A 110 7.27 -5.37 -14.83
CA ARG A 110 7.96 -4.97 -13.59
C ARG A 110 7.82 -3.48 -13.32
N GLU A 111 7.89 -2.64 -14.36
CA GLU A 111 7.67 -1.21 -14.25
C GLU A 111 6.23 -0.87 -13.86
N ALA A 112 5.23 -1.49 -14.49
CA ALA A 112 3.82 -1.29 -14.14
C ALA A 112 3.52 -1.72 -12.70
N ILE A 113 4.11 -2.84 -12.24
CA ILE A 113 4.03 -3.27 -10.83
C ILE A 113 4.72 -2.23 -9.93
N PHE A 114 5.90 -1.73 -10.31
CA PHE A 114 6.61 -0.71 -9.53
C PHE A 114 5.79 0.57 -9.38
N ARG A 115 5.08 1.00 -10.44
CA ARG A 115 4.17 2.17 -10.43
C ARG A 115 2.89 1.93 -9.63
N GLY A 116 2.53 0.66 -9.39
CA GLY A 116 1.29 0.28 -8.71
C GLY A 116 0.07 0.25 -9.63
N GLU A 117 0.29 0.20 -10.94
CA GLU A 117 -0.77 0.07 -11.96
C GLU A 117 -1.16 -1.40 -12.17
N LEU A 118 -0.30 -2.32 -11.77
CA LEU A 118 -0.44 -3.75 -11.99
C LEU A 118 -0.21 -4.55 -10.69
N VAL A 119 -1.06 -5.54 -10.43
CA VAL A 119 -0.91 -6.45 -9.27
C VAL A 119 -0.31 -7.79 -9.67
N MET A 120 -0.72 -8.34 -10.81
CA MET A 120 -0.16 -9.60 -11.32
C MET A 120 0.26 -9.47 -12.78
N GLY A 121 1.50 -9.81 -13.10
CA GLY A 121 1.96 -10.00 -14.46
C GLY A 121 2.17 -11.48 -14.75
N ILE A 122 1.70 -11.94 -15.91
CA ILE A 122 1.80 -13.33 -16.33
C ILE A 122 2.55 -13.38 -17.66
N ILE A 123 3.66 -14.11 -17.68
CA ILE A 123 4.52 -14.26 -18.85
C ILE A 123 4.47 -15.73 -19.27
N ILE A 124 3.97 -15.97 -20.47
CA ILE A 124 3.90 -17.31 -21.06
C ILE A 124 5.14 -17.47 -21.96
N PRO A 125 6.10 -18.32 -21.60
CA PRO A 125 7.36 -18.42 -22.33
C PRO A 125 7.19 -19.11 -23.70
N PRO A 126 8.15 -18.96 -24.62
CA PRO A 126 8.17 -19.68 -25.89
C PRO A 126 8.07 -21.20 -25.72
N GLY A 127 7.25 -21.86 -26.54
CA GLY A 127 7.10 -23.32 -26.52
C GLY A 127 6.29 -23.87 -25.33
N TYR A 128 5.61 -23.02 -24.58
CA TYR A 128 4.78 -23.45 -23.44
C TYR A 128 3.71 -24.47 -23.85
N GLY A 129 3.60 -25.57 -23.09
CA GLY A 129 2.68 -26.68 -23.37
C GLY A 129 3.22 -27.73 -24.36
N GLU A 130 4.28 -27.42 -25.11
CA GLU A 130 4.96 -28.38 -25.98
C GLU A 130 6.31 -28.81 -25.42
N GLN A 131 7.05 -27.88 -24.81
CA GLN A 131 8.30 -28.15 -24.12
C GLN A 131 8.03 -28.50 -22.66
N ALA A 132 8.57 -29.63 -22.19
CA ALA A 132 8.36 -30.10 -20.82
C ALA A 132 8.90 -29.14 -19.75
N ASP A 133 9.93 -28.35 -20.07
CA ASP A 133 10.60 -27.44 -19.13
C ASP A 133 10.07 -26.01 -19.19
N ALA A 134 9.10 -25.70 -20.05
CA ALA A 134 8.52 -24.37 -20.14
C ALA A 134 7.53 -24.15 -18.98
N GLU A 135 7.81 -23.16 -18.13
CA GLU A 135 6.97 -22.82 -16.97
C GLU A 135 6.33 -21.43 -17.12
N LEU A 136 5.08 -21.30 -16.72
CA LEU A 136 4.39 -20.01 -16.66
C LEU A 136 5.06 -19.13 -15.59
N HIS A 137 5.60 -17.98 -15.98
CA HIS A 137 6.23 -17.06 -15.02
C HIS A 137 5.22 -16.02 -14.55
N ILE A 138 4.90 -16.06 -13.26
CA ILE A 138 3.92 -15.15 -12.65
C ILE A 138 4.63 -14.21 -11.69
N LEU A 139 4.54 -12.91 -11.96
CA LEU A 139 5.05 -11.83 -11.12
C LEU A 139 3.89 -11.26 -10.30
N LEU A 140 4.02 -11.26 -8.97
CA LEU A 140 2.96 -10.82 -8.06
C LEU A 140 3.44 -9.64 -7.20
N ASP A 141 2.62 -8.58 -7.09
CA ASP A 141 2.93 -7.43 -6.25
C ASP A 141 2.60 -7.69 -4.77
N GLY A 142 3.59 -8.14 -3.99
CA GLY A 142 3.40 -8.35 -2.55
C GLY A 142 3.14 -7.07 -1.75
N ALA A 143 3.44 -5.88 -2.31
CA ALA A 143 3.10 -4.62 -1.67
C ALA A 143 1.59 -4.37 -1.65
N SER A 144 0.88 -4.89 -2.67
CA SER A 144 -0.58 -4.90 -2.78
C SER A 144 -1.15 -6.15 -2.10
N LEU A 145 -0.84 -6.34 -0.81
CA LEU A 145 -0.99 -7.60 -0.06
C LEU A 145 -2.31 -8.35 -0.30
N PHE A 146 -3.44 -7.70 -0.08
CA PHE A 146 -4.75 -8.36 -0.17
C PHE A 146 -5.10 -8.71 -1.62
N ALA A 147 -4.69 -7.86 -2.57
CA ALA A 147 -4.89 -8.13 -3.98
C ALA A 147 -4.00 -9.30 -4.41
N ALA A 148 -2.73 -9.34 -3.98
CA ALA A 148 -1.82 -10.45 -4.23
C ALA A 148 -2.34 -11.79 -3.66
N GLN A 149 -2.81 -11.81 -2.41
CA GLN A 149 -3.40 -13.01 -1.79
C GLN A 149 -4.65 -13.47 -2.55
N THR A 150 -5.51 -12.54 -2.94
CA THR A 150 -6.72 -12.82 -3.72
C THR A 150 -6.34 -13.40 -5.08
N ALA A 151 -5.37 -12.79 -5.75
CA ALA A 151 -4.92 -13.20 -7.07
C ALA A 151 -4.28 -14.60 -7.05
N ALA A 152 -3.45 -14.90 -6.06
CA ALA A 152 -2.88 -16.22 -5.84
C ALA A 152 -3.95 -17.30 -5.57
N ARG A 153 -5.04 -16.94 -4.88
CA ARG A 153 -6.17 -17.83 -4.62
C ARG A 153 -7.02 -18.09 -5.87
N LEU A 154 -7.25 -17.08 -6.70
CA LEU A 154 -8.09 -17.15 -7.90
C LEU A 154 -7.36 -17.77 -9.10
N LEU A 155 -6.03 -17.69 -9.13
CA LEU A 155 -5.22 -18.14 -10.25
C LEU A 155 -5.48 -19.61 -10.66
N PRO A 156 -5.51 -20.61 -9.75
CA PRO A 156 -5.79 -21.99 -10.15
C PRO A 156 -7.13 -22.14 -10.84
N GLU A 157 -8.17 -21.47 -10.31
CA GLU A 157 -9.53 -21.46 -10.88
C GLU A 157 -9.55 -20.82 -12.27
N ALA A 158 -8.82 -19.71 -12.46
CA ALA A 158 -8.71 -19.04 -13.74
C ALA A 158 -7.98 -19.87 -14.81
N LEU A 159 -7.12 -20.81 -14.40
CA LEU A 159 -6.37 -21.69 -15.30
C LEU A 159 -7.10 -23.01 -15.62
N GLU A 160 -8.20 -23.36 -14.93
CA GLU A 160 -8.94 -24.60 -15.15
C GLU A 160 -9.34 -24.81 -16.63
N PRO A 161 -9.89 -23.83 -17.37
CA PRO A 161 -10.26 -24.03 -18.78
C PRO A 161 -9.06 -24.42 -19.65
N ALA A 162 -7.89 -23.82 -19.40
CA ALA A 162 -6.68 -24.14 -20.13
C ALA A 162 -6.07 -25.50 -19.70
N GLN A 163 -6.25 -25.90 -18.44
CA GLN A 163 -5.88 -27.24 -17.98
C GLN A 163 -6.75 -28.32 -18.66
N GLU A 164 -8.04 -28.08 -18.84
CA GLU A 164 -8.92 -29.02 -19.55
C GLU A 164 -8.50 -29.19 -21.01
N GLU A 165 -8.16 -28.09 -21.71
CA GLU A 165 -7.68 -28.13 -23.08
C GLU A 165 -6.33 -28.88 -23.20
N LEU A 166 -5.39 -28.63 -22.28
CA LEU A 166 -4.13 -29.36 -22.21
C LEU A 166 -4.36 -30.87 -22.02
N ARG A 167 -5.28 -31.25 -21.12
CA ARG A 167 -5.62 -32.66 -20.87
C ARG A 167 -6.18 -33.31 -22.13
N ALA A 168 -7.12 -32.66 -22.81
CA ALA A 168 -7.71 -33.17 -24.04
C ALA A 168 -6.65 -33.38 -25.15
N GLU A 169 -5.75 -32.41 -25.33
CA GLU A 169 -4.67 -32.50 -26.33
C GLU A 169 -3.67 -33.63 -26.01
N LEU A 170 -3.28 -33.77 -24.74
CA LEU A 170 -2.35 -34.83 -24.33
C LEU A 170 -2.98 -36.21 -24.44
N GLU A 171 -4.25 -36.37 -24.06
CA GLU A 171 -5.00 -37.61 -24.26
C GLU A 171 -5.07 -37.98 -25.75
N ALA A 172 -5.36 -37.02 -26.62
CA ALA A 172 -5.38 -37.23 -28.07
C ALA A 172 -4.01 -37.64 -28.62
N ARG A 173 -2.92 -36.95 -28.21
CA ARG A 173 -1.54 -37.29 -28.61
C ARG A 173 -1.11 -38.66 -28.10
N THR A 174 -1.45 -38.98 -26.86
CA THR A 174 -1.09 -40.25 -26.22
C THR A 174 -1.83 -41.39 -26.91
N ARG A 175 -3.13 -41.21 -27.19
CA ARG A 175 -3.94 -42.17 -27.94
C ARG A 175 -3.34 -42.43 -29.32
N ALA A 176 -3.06 -41.37 -30.09
CA ALA A 176 -2.44 -41.52 -31.41
C ALA A 176 -1.09 -42.25 -31.38
N ARG A 177 -0.24 -41.93 -30.39
CA ARG A 177 1.08 -42.56 -30.25
C ARG A 177 0.99 -44.04 -29.85
N VAL A 178 0.06 -44.40 -28.97
CA VAL A 178 -0.15 -45.81 -28.60
C VAL A 178 -0.72 -46.60 -29.77
N GLU A 179 -1.67 -46.03 -30.52
CA GLU A 179 -2.20 -46.64 -31.76
C GLU A 179 -1.09 -46.93 -32.77
N GLU A 180 -0.18 -45.97 -32.98
CA GLU A 180 1.00 -46.12 -33.83
C GLU A 180 1.94 -47.22 -33.31
N MET A 181 2.28 -47.22 -32.02
CA MET A 181 3.14 -48.25 -31.41
C MET A 181 2.52 -49.65 -31.48
N LEU A 182 1.20 -49.78 -31.30
CA LEU A 182 0.47 -51.04 -31.44
C LEU A 182 0.53 -51.54 -32.89
N ALA A 183 0.36 -50.64 -33.87
CA ALA A 183 0.50 -50.98 -35.28
C ALA A 183 1.92 -51.45 -35.62
N GLU A 184 2.95 -50.73 -35.18
CA GLU A 184 4.36 -51.11 -35.38
C GLU A 184 4.69 -52.46 -34.72
N ALA A 185 4.25 -52.68 -33.48
CA ALA A 185 4.47 -53.93 -32.76
C ALA A 185 3.76 -55.11 -33.43
N ALA A 186 2.53 -54.91 -33.91
CA ALA A 186 1.77 -55.92 -34.65
C ALA A 186 2.47 -56.29 -35.97
N GLU A 187 2.98 -55.31 -36.72
CA GLU A 187 3.74 -55.54 -37.95
C GLU A 187 5.06 -56.27 -37.70
N ALA A 188 5.83 -55.84 -36.69
CA ALA A 188 7.08 -56.49 -36.31
C ALA A 188 6.86 -57.96 -35.91
N ARG A 189 5.81 -58.24 -35.13
CA ARG A 189 5.45 -59.60 -34.73
C ARG A 189 5.01 -60.46 -35.91
N ARG A 190 4.27 -59.87 -36.87
CA ARG A 190 3.85 -60.54 -38.10
C ARG A 190 5.06 -60.93 -38.97
N ALA A 191 6.03 -60.03 -39.12
CA ALA A 191 7.26 -60.31 -39.85
C ALA A 191 8.09 -61.44 -39.20
N GLU A 192 8.20 -61.46 -37.87
CA GLU A 192 8.86 -62.53 -37.11
C GLU A 192 8.18 -63.89 -37.36
N LEU A 193 6.84 -63.94 -37.30
CA LEU A 193 6.07 -65.16 -37.53
C LEU A 193 6.26 -65.68 -38.96
N LEU A 194 6.20 -64.80 -39.97
CA LEU A 194 6.41 -65.19 -41.38
C LEU A 194 7.84 -65.69 -41.65
N GLY A 195 8.84 -65.16 -40.94
CA GLY A 195 10.23 -65.62 -41.04
C GLY A 195 10.45 -67.07 -40.57
N ARG A 196 9.58 -67.57 -39.67
CA ARG A 196 9.62 -68.97 -39.17
C ARG A 196 8.86 -69.96 -40.06
N VAL A 197 8.15 -69.50 -41.08
CA VAL A 197 7.30 -70.34 -41.95
C VAL A 197 8.09 -70.80 -43.19
N PRO A 198 8.06 -72.11 -43.53
CA PRO A 198 8.67 -72.65 -44.76
C PRO A 198 8.09 -72.01 -46.04
N PRO A 199 8.89 -71.85 -47.12
CA PRO A 199 8.48 -71.15 -48.35
C PRO A 199 7.13 -71.56 -48.97
N PRO A 200 6.74 -72.86 -49.04
CA PRO A 200 5.47 -73.25 -49.68
C PRO A 200 4.21 -72.85 -48.90
N MET A 201 4.31 -72.58 -47.59
CA MET A 201 3.17 -72.18 -46.75
C MET A 201 3.09 -70.67 -46.46
N ARG A 202 4.09 -69.89 -46.87
CA ARG A 202 4.15 -68.44 -46.53
C ARG A 202 2.95 -67.66 -47.03
N ALA A 203 2.55 -67.85 -48.29
CA ALA A 203 1.42 -67.13 -48.87
C ALA A 203 0.09 -67.43 -48.14
N GLN A 204 -0.09 -68.68 -47.69
CA GLN A 204 -1.30 -69.10 -46.99
C GLN A 204 -1.36 -68.54 -45.56
N VAL A 205 -0.22 -68.54 -44.86
CA VAL A 205 -0.11 -67.95 -43.51
C VAL A 205 -0.21 -66.43 -43.55
N GLU A 206 0.34 -65.79 -44.58
CA GLU A 206 0.24 -64.34 -44.78
C GLU A 206 -1.21 -63.88 -44.99
N GLN A 207 -1.98 -64.62 -45.77
CA GLN A 207 -3.40 -64.35 -46.00
C GLN A 207 -4.23 -64.56 -44.72
N MET A 208 -3.89 -65.57 -43.91
CA MET A 208 -4.54 -65.83 -42.63
C MET A 208 -4.22 -64.76 -41.58
N LEU A 209 -2.97 -64.29 -41.52
CA LEU A 209 -2.56 -63.19 -40.64
C LEU A 209 -3.14 -61.83 -41.09
N ALA A 210 -3.45 -61.66 -42.38
CA ALA A 210 -4.13 -60.47 -42.91
C ALA A 210 -5.59 -60.37 -42.44
N ALA A 211 -6.23 -61.51 -42.19
CA ALA A 211 -7.62 -61.60 -41.75
C ALA A 211 -7.79 -61.38 -40.23
N LEU A 212 -6.70 -61.30 -39.46
CA LEU A 212 -6.78 -61.02 -38.03
C LEU A 212 -7.13 -59.53 -37.78
N PRO A 213 -8.05 -59.25 -36.86
CA PRO A 213 -8.36 -57.88 -36.47
C PRO A 213 -7.12 -57.21 -35.86
N ARG A 214 -6.88 -55.94 -36.22
CA ARG A 214 -5.81 -55.16 -35.61
C ARG A 214 -6.15 -54.89 -34.15
N PRO A 215 -5.18 -54.96 -33.22
CA PRO A 215 -5.41 -54.62 -31.82
C PRO A 215 -5.91 -53.18 -31.72
N SER A 216 -7.02 -52.96 -31.02
CA SER A 216 -7.63 -51.65 -30.82
C SER A 216 -7.32 -51.11 -29.43
N LEU A 217 -7.23 -49.78 -29.30
CA LEU A 217 -6.98 -49.12 -28.02
C LEU A 217 -8.15 -49.26 -27.04
N ASP A 218 -9.37 -49.44 -27.55
CA ASP A 218 -10.58 -49.54 -26.73
C ASP A 218 -10.62 -50.85 -25.91
N ASP A 219 -9.80 -51.85 -26.28
CA ASP A 219 -9.65 -53.13 -25.58
C ASP A 219 -8.61 -53.09 -24.44
N LEU A 220 -7.86 -51.99 -24.29
CA LEU A 220 -6.80 -51.83 -23.31
C LEU A 220 -7.25 -50.90 -22.18
N GLU A 221 -7.30 -51.41 -20.95
CA GLU A 221 -7.53 -50.61 -19.75
C GLU A 221 -6.23 -49.85 -19.41
N ILE A 222 -6.01 -48.73 -20.10
CA ILE A 222 -4.86 -47.84 -19.84
C ILE A 222 -5.15 -47.09 -18.53
N ALA A 223 -4.34 -47.34 -17.51
CA ALA A 223 -4.36 -46.53 -16.29
C ALA A 223 -4.19 -45.06 -16.69
N ALA A 224 -5.14 -44.21 -16.28
CA ALA A 224 -5.11 -42.78 -16.58
C ALA A 224 -3.73 -42.23 -16.18
N PRO A 225 -2.97 -41.61 -17.09
CA PRO A 225 -1.68 -41.01 -16.74
C PRO A 225 -1.86 -39.98 -15.63
N GLU A 226 -0.81 -39.71 -14.86
CA GLU A 226 -0.79 -38.58 -13.93
C GLU A 226 -1.30 -37.33 -14.66
N GLN A 227 -2.35 -36.71 -14.11
CA GLN A 227 -3.01 -35.59 -14.78
C GLN A 227 -1.98 -34.51 -15.09
N PRO A 228 -1.76 -34.16 -16.37
CA PRO A 228 -0.79 -33.14 -16.73
C PRO A 228 -1.23 -31.82 -16.12
N ARG A 229 -0.34 -31.23 -15.31
CA ARG A 229 -0.55 -29.91 -14.70
C ARG A 229 0.30 -28.89 -15.43
N LEU A 230 -0.30 -27.74 -15.70
CA LEU A 230 0.41 -26.56 -16.17
C LEU A 230 1.52 -26.21 -15.16
N ARG A 231 2.78 -26.26 -15.60
CA ARG A 231 3.91 -25.83 -14.78
C ARG A 231 3.88 -24.31 -14.64
N GLN A 232 4.08 -23.83 -13.41
CA GLN A 232 4.05 -22.42 -13.09
C GLN A 232 5.04 -22.08 -11.96
N THR A 233 5.73 -20.95 -12.12
CA THR A 233 6.57 -20.35 -11.08
C THR A 233 5.95 -19.02 -10.65
N VAL A 234 5.66 -18.88 -9.35
CA VAL A 234 5.15 -17.60 -8.79
C VAL A 234 6.28 -16.88 -8.07
N THR A 235 6.62 -15.68 -8.54
CA THR A 235 7.60 -14.79 -7.93
C THR A 235 6.91 -13.55 -7.36
N THR A 236 6.92 -13.42 -6.04
CA THR A 236 6.35 -12.26 -5.35
C THR A 236 7.40 -11.16 -5.19
N LEU A 237 7.11 -9.97 -5.72
CA LEU A 237 7.95 -8.77 -5.64
C LEU A 237 7.61 -7.94 -4.38
N TYR A 238 8.60 -7.20 -3.86
CA TYR A 238 8.52 -6.22 -2.74
C TYR A 238 8.12 -6.75 -1.34
N ASN A 239 7.28 -7.78 -1.23
CA ASN A 239 6.92 -8.44 0.04
C ASN A 239 6.79 -9.96 -0.18
N PRO A 240 7.91 -10.68 -0.33
CA PRO A 240 7.91 -12.08 -0.76
C PRO A 240 7.13 -13.01 0.18
N ASP A 241 7.19 -12.74 1.49
CA ASP A 241 6.53 -13.52 2.54
C ASP A 241 5.05 -13.14 2.73
N LEU A 242 4.53 -12.14 1.98
CA LEU A 242 3.19 -11.57 2.15
C LEU A 242 2.89 -11.21 3.62
N LYS A 243 3.89 -10.67 4.32
CA LYS A 243 3.75 -10.25 5.73
C LYS A 243 2.87 -9.02 5.82
N THR A 244 1.77 -9.11 6.55
CA THR A 244 0.83 -7.99 6.79
C THR A 244 1.52 -6.79 7.43
N ALA A 245 2.43 -7.04 8.37
CA ALA A 245 3.21 -6.01 9.04
C ALA A 245 3.97 -5.08 8.06
N ASN A 246 4.54 -5.63 6.99
CA ASN A 246 5.33 -4.86 6.02
C ASN A 246 4.49 -3.80 5.29
N VAL A 247 3.20 -4.07 5.09
CA VAL A 247 2.28 -3.17 4.36
C VAL A 247 1.53 -2.23 5.30
N MET A 248 1.13 -2.72 6.48
CA MET A 248 0.34 -1.94 7.44
C MET A 248 1.19 -0.93 8.22
N ILE A 249 2.38 -1.31 8.70
CA ILE A 249 3.20 -0.46 9.58
C ILE A 249 3.57 0.89 8.95
N PRO A 250 3.99 0.97 7.68
CA PRO A 250 4.25 2.24 7.01
C PRO A 250 3.04 3.20 7.06
N GLY A 251 1.83 2.68 6.82
CA GLY A 251 0.61 3.48 6.94
C GLY A 251 0.29 3.85 8.40
N LEU A 252 0.53 2.93 9.35
CA LEU A 252 0.33 3.20 10.78
C LEU A 252 1.24 4.31 11.32
N LEU A 253 2.46 4.45 10.79
CA LEU A 253 3.35 5.58 11.12
C LEU A 253 2.64 6.91 10.86
N GLY A 254 2.05 7.07 9.68
CA GLY A 254 1.25 8.24 9.33
C GLY A 254 0.00 8.37 10.18
N LEU A 255 -0.69 7.26 10.45
CA LEU A 255 -1.92 7.23 11.23
C LEU A 255 -1.68 7.75 12.66
N VAL A 256 -0.60 7.28 13.29
CA VAL A 256 -0.19 7.71 14.64
C VAL A 256 0.12 9.19 14.66
N VAL A 257 0.95 9.66 13.72
CA VAL A 257 1.32 11.08 13.63
C VAL A 257 0.07 11.93 13.41
N MET A 258 -0.81 11.55 12.50
CA MET A 258 -2.09 12.23 12.26
C MET A 258 -2.94 12.28 13.53
N PHE A 259 -3.13 11.14 14.20
CA PHE A 259 -3.99 11.04 15.37
C PHE A 259 -3.48 11.94 16.50
N MET A 260 -2.18 11.86 16.80
CA MET A 260 -1.56 12.65 17.87
C MET A 260 -1.56 14.15 17.54
N THR A 261 -1.11 14.54 16.35
CA THR A 261 -1.03 15.96 15.97
C THR A 261 -2.41 16.62 15.89
N THR A 262 -3.40 15.94 15.32
CA THR A 262 -4.78 16.48 15.22
C THR A 262 -5.39 16.66 16.59
N LEU A 263 -5.31 15.64 17.46
CA LEU A 263 -5.91 15.67 18.79
C LEU A 263 -5.24 16.73 19.68
N MET A 264 -3.91 16.79 19.68
CA MET A 264 -3.17 17.78 20.48
C MET A 264 -3.43 19.21 20.00
N ALA A 265 -3.43 19.44 18.68
CA ALA A 265 -3.72 20.76 18.12
C ALA A 265 -5.17 21.19 18.37
N ALA A 266 -6.13 20.27 18.30
CA ALA A 266 -7.53 20.51 18.64
C ALA A 266 -7.71 20.97 20.09
N LEU A 267 -6.99 20.32 21.02
CA LEU A 267 -7.07 20.64 22.45
C LEU A 267 -6.24 21.88 22.83
N GLY A 268 -5.15 22.17 22.12
CA GLY A 268 -4.17 23.19 22.51
C GLY A 268 -4.77 24.58 22.75
N VAL A 269 -5.50 25.16 21.78
CA VAL A 269 -6.09 26.50 21.95
C VAL A 269 -7.32 26.48 22.86
N VAL A 270 -8.11 25.40 22.83
CA VAL A 270 -9.31 25.27 23.67
C VAL A 270 -8.94 25.18 25.14
N ARG A 271 -7.90 24.42 25.49
CA ARG A 271 -7.36 24.32 26.85
C ARG A 271 -6.87 25.68 27.35
N GLU A 272 -6.19 26.46 26.51
CA GLU A 272 -5.77 27.81 26.91
C GLU A 272 -6.95 28.76 27.18
N ARG A 273 -8.07 28.59 26.47
CA ARG A 273 -9.31 29.33 26.73
C ARG A 273 -9.93 28.92 28.06
N GLU A 274 -10.09 27.62 28.29
CA GLU A 274 -10.68 27.11 29.54
C GLU A 274 -9.86 27.50 30.78
N LEU A 275 -8.54 27.57 30.65
CA LEU A 275 -7.64 28.01 31.72
C LEU A 275 -7.60 29.54 31.90
N GLY A 276 -8.34 30.32 31.08
CA GLY A 276 -8.34 31.79 31.13
C GLY A 276 -7.05 32.46 30.64
N THR A 277 -6.05 31.68 30.19
CA THR A 277 -4.75 32.21 29.74
C THR A 277 -4.82 32.93 28.38
N MET A 278 -5.88 32.72 27.61
CA MET A 278 -6.07 33.37 26.32
C MET A 278 -6.22 34.90 26.43
N GLU A 279 -6.88 35.39 27.47
CA GLU A 279 -7.04 36.83 27.69
C GLU A 279 -5.68 37.50 27.91
N GLN A 280 -4.78 36.83 28.63
CA GLN A 280 -3.40 37.29 28.86
C GLN A 280 -2.54 37.24 27.58
N LEU A 281 -2.78 36.28 26.69
CA LEU A 281 -2.08 36.17 25.41
C LEU A 281 -2.51 37.25 24.42
N VAL A 282 -3.78 37.65 24.39
CA VAL A 282 -4.30 38.67 23.47
C VAL A 282 -3.73 40.07 23.77
N VAL A 283 -3.38 40.36 25.03
CA VAL A 283 -2.73 41.63 25.42
C VAL A 283 -1.23 41.68 25.10
N THR A 284 -0.61 40.55 24.73
CA THR A 284 0.78 40.54 24.28
C THR A 284 0.89 40.96 22.81
N PRO A 285 1.93 41.69 22.40
CA PRO A 285 2.12 42.12 21.01
C PRO A 285 2.62 40.95 20.13
N ILE A 286 1.93 39.82 20.16
CA ILE A 286 2.22 38.60 19.38
C ILE A 286 1.23 38.53 18.24
N ARG A 287 1.73 38.39 17.01
CA ARG A 287 0.87 38.23 15.83
C ARG A 287 0.24 36.82 15.84
N PRO A 288 -1.01 36.66 15.36
CA PRO A 288 -1.66 35.35 15.22
C PRO A 288 -0.79 34.28 14.55
N ALA A 289 -0.04 34.65 13.49
CA ALA A 289 0.86 33.73 12.80
C ALA A 289 2.07 33.32 13.66
N GLU A 290 2.64 34.23 14.48
CA GLU A 290 3.74 33.92 15.39
C GLU A 290 3.29 32.96 16.49
N LEU A 291 2.06 33.14 16.98
CA LEU A 291 1.44 32.24 17.96
C LEU A 291 1.23 30.84 17.36
N MET A 292 0.76 30.76 16.11
CA MET A 292 0.60 29.49 15.42
C MET A 292 1.95 28.80 15.20
N ILE A 293 2.95 29.49 14.64
CA ILE A 293 4.29 28.91 14.41
C ILE A 293 4.94 28.41 15.70
N GLY A 294 4.82 29.18 16.79
CA GLY A 294 5.33 28.75 18.09
C GLY A 294 4.65 27.49 18.63
N LYS A 295 3.38 27.24 18.29
CA LYS A 295 2.69 25.98 18.61
C LYS A 295 3.02 24.84 17.65
N LEU A 296 3.34 25.12 16.39
CA LEU A 296 3.68 24.08 15.41
C LEU A 296 4.98 23.36 15.78
N LEU A 297 5.99 24.10 16.26
CA LEU A 297 7.33 23.56 16.49
C LEU A 297 7.38 22.38 17.49
N PRO A 298 6.74 22.45 18.68
CA PRO A 298 6.71 21.34 19.63
C PRO A 298 5.98 20.11 19.10
N TYR A 299 4.88 20.29 18.36
CA TYR A 299 4.15 19.17 17.80
C TYR A 299 4.91 18.49 16.65
N LEU A 300 5.72 19.25 15.90
CA LEU A 300 6.64 18.69 14.91
C LEU A 300 7.71 17.82 15.57
N LEU A 301 8.25 18.25 16.72
CA LEU A 301 9.18 17.43 17.51
C LEU A 301 8.53 16.16 18.05
N VAL A 302 7.28 16.26 18.52
CA VAL A 302 6.51 15.07 18.95
C VAL A 302 6.29 14.13 17.78
N GLY A 303 5.86 14.63 16.61
CA GLY A 303 5.68 13.80 15.42
C GLY A 303 6.98 13.13 14.96
N ALA A 304 8.12 13.82 15.04
CA ALA A 304 9.43 13.24 14.76
C ALA A 304 9.84 12.17 15.77
N ALA A 305 9.55 12.38 17.06
CA ALA A 305 9.80 11.39 18.11
C ALA A 305 8.92 10.16 17.97
N ASP A 306 7.62 10.34 17.69
CA ASP A 306 6.66 9.25 17.45
C ASP A 306 7.06 8.47 16.20
N PHE A 307 7.46 9.15 15.12
CA PHE A 307 8.00 8.49 13.93
C PHE A 307 9.22 7.64 14.26
N ALA A 308 10.21 8.19 14.96
CA ALA A 308 11.41 7.45 15.34
C ALA A 308 11.10 6.24 16.22
N LEU A 309 10.17 6.40 17.17
CA LEU A 309 9.70 5.33 18.05
C LEU A 309 9.03 4.20 17.26
N VAL A 310 8.03 4.54 16.44
CA VAL A 310 7.24 3.55 15.70
C VAL A 310 8.10 2.89 14.62
N PHE A 311 9.02 3.64 14.00
CA PHE A 311 9.98 3.10 13.04
C PHE A 311 10.94 2.11 13.72
N ALA A 312 11.51 2.48 14.87
CA ALA A 312 12.34 1.57 15.66
C ALA A 312 11.58 0.32 16.10
N ALA A 313 10.35 0.48 16.62
CA ALA A 313 9.49 -0.63 17.00
C ALA A 313 9.17 -1.53 15.79
N GLY A 314 8.84 -0.96 14.62
CA GLY A 314 8.65 -1.70 13.38
C GLY A 314 9.91 -2.49 12.97
N ARG A 315 11.09 -1.89 13.08
CA ARG A 315 12.36 -2.53 12.75
C ARG A 315 12.73 -3.67 13.70
N TYR A 316 12.49 -3.50 15.01
CA TYR A 316 12.89 -4.48 16.03
C TYR A 316 11.84 -5.57 16.30
N LEU A 317 10.55 -5.27 16.11
CA LEU A 317 9.47 -6.22 16.38
C LEU A 317 9.01 -6.98 15.13
N PHE A 318 9.22 -6.41 13.92
CA PHE A 318 8.64 -6.93 12.68
C PHE A 318 9.63 -6.98 11.49
N ASP A 319 10.93 -6.75 11.74
CA ASP A 319 11.97 -6.72 10.70
C ASP A 319 11.69 -5.77 9.52
N LEU A 320 11.02 -4.65 9.81
CA LEU A 320 10.64 -3.68 8.79
C LEU A 320 11.87 -3.10 8.08
N THR A 321 11.87 -3.18 6.76
CA THR A 321 12.87 -2.56 5.88
C THR A 321 12.35 -1.23 5.33
N PHE A 322 13.26 -0.32 5.01
CA PHE A 322 12.96 0.96 4.39
C PHE A 322 13.75 1.09 3.10
N ALA A 323 13.07 1.00 1.96
CA ALA A 323 13.69 1.02 0.63
C ALA A 323 13.93 2.45 0.08
N GLY A 324 13.22 3.45 0.61
CA GLY A 324 13.17 4.80 0.04
C GLY A 324 14.27 5.77 0.49
N ASN A 325 14.12 7.03 0.07
CA ASN A 325 14.97 8.13 0.48
C ASN A 325 14.46 8.76 1.79
N LEU A 326 15.24 8.66 2.87
CA LEU A 326 14.82 9.12 4.20
C LEU A 326 14.57 10.64 4.27
N PRO A 327 15.45 11.52 3.75
CA PRO A 327 15.18 12.96 3.68
C PRO A 327 13.86 13.32 2.97
N LEU A 328 13.58 12.67 1.83
CA LEU A 328 12.32 12.87 1.10
C LEU A 328 11.12 12.40 1.93
N PHE A 329 11.23 11.25 2.58
CA PHE A 329 10.15 10.74 3.44
C PHE A 329 9.86 11.68 4.61
N ILE A 330 10.90 12.26 5.23
CA ILE A 330 10.76 13.27 6.27
C ILE A 330 10.04 14.51 5.70
N LEU A 331 10.44 14.99 4.53
CA LEU A 331 9.80 16.15 3.88
C LEU A 331 8.31 15.91 3.60
N LEU A 332 7.95 14.73 3.07
CA LEU A 332 6.56 14.37 2.80
C LEU A 332 5.76 14.15 4.10
N SER A 333 6.39 13.59 5.14
CA SER A 333 5.79 13.47 6.48
C SER A 333 5.55 14.84 7.13
N LEU A 334 6.42 15.82 6.90
CA LEU A 334 6.18 17.19 7.33
C LEU A 334 4.93 17.79 6.68
N LEU A 335 4.65 17.51 5.40
CA LEU A 335 3.42 17.95 4.76
C LEU A 335 2.17 17.38 5.44
N LEU A 336 2.21 16.09 5.84
CA LEU A 336 1.14 15.50 6.64
C LEU A 336 1.00 16.23 7.98
N VAL A 337 2.10 16.47 8.69
CA VAL A 337 2.09 17.19 9.98
C VAL A 337 1.48 18.59 9.84
N PHE A 338 1.85 19.36 8.81
CA PHE A 338 1.24 20.68 8.58
C PHE A 338 -0.26 20.58 8.29
N THR A 339 -0.67 19.57 7.53
CA THR A 339 -2.08 19.31 7.20
C THR A 339 -2.90 19.01 8.46
N THR A 340 -2.44 18.07 9.27
CA THR A 340 -3.15 17.59 10.47
C THR A 340 -3.12 18.60 11.60
N LEU A 341 -2.02 19.37 11.73
CA LEU A 341 -1.96 20.52 12.64
C LEU A 341 -2.94 21.61 12.22
N GLY A 342 -3.01 21.95 10.93
CA GLY A 342 -4.02 22.88 10.43
C GLY A 342 -5.43 22.43 10.78
N LEU A 343 -5.74 21.14 10.55
CA LEU A 343 -7.06 20.57 10.82
C LEU A 343 -7.41 20.62 12.31
N GLY A 344 -6.48 20.20 13.17
CA GLY A 344 -6.64 20.29 14.62
C GLY A 344 -6.82 21.74 15.08
N LEU A 345 -6.04 22.69 14.56
CA LEU A 345 -6.21 24.12 14.89
C LEU A 345 -7.57 24.65 14.43
N LEU A 346 -8.04 24.27 13.24
CA LEU A 346 -9.37 24.65 12.75
C LEU A 346 -10.47 24.13 13.69
N ILE A 347 -10.41 22.84 14.06
CA ILE A 347 -11.29 22.22 15.05
C ILE A 347 -11.25 22.99 16.39
N SER A 348 -10.06 23.40 16.81
CA SER A 348 -9.84 24.17 18.03
C SER A 348 -10.52 25.55 17.97
N THR A 349 -10.58 26.20 16.80
CA THR A 349 -11.21 27.52 16.65
C THR A 349 -12.74 27.49 16.69
N VAL A 350 -13.38 26.37 16.35
CA VAL A 350 -14.84 26.22 16.39
C VAL A 350 -15.34 25.67 17.72
N SER A 351 -14.48 25.01 18.49
CA SER A 351 -14.85 24.34 19.73
C SER A 351 -14.84 25.28 20.93
N GLN A 352 -15.82 25.12 21.82
CA GLN A 352 -15.98 25.93 23.04
C GLN A 352 -15.28 25.30 24.25
N ASN A 353 -15.30 23.97 24.34
CA ASN A 353 -14.69 23.21 25.44
C ASN A 353 -13.89 22.00 24.92
N GLN A 354 -13.04 21.43 25.78
CA GLN A 354 -12.14 20.32 25.44
C GLN A 354 -12.90 19.08 24.98
N GLN A 355 -14.07 18.81 25.58
CA GLN A 355 -14.90 17.65 25.22
C GLN A 355 -15.46 17.78 23.80
N GLN A 356 -15.95 18.96 23.42
CA GLN A 356 -16.43 19.26 22.07
C GLN A 356 -15.30 19.17 21.04
N ALA A 357 -14.12 19.69 21.37
CA ALA A 357 -12.94 19.58 20.52
C ALA A 357 -12.52 18.12 20.29
N MET A 358 -12.54 17.31 21.35
CA MET A 358 -12.24 15.88 21.27
C MET A 358 -13.29 15.13 20.43
N GLN A 359 -14.58 15.41 20.62
CA GLN A 359 -15.66 14.80 19.83
C GLN A 359 -15.54 15.14 18.35
N LEU A 360 -15.30 16.42 18.01
CA LEU A 360 -15.13 16.86 16.63
C LEU A 360 -13.85 16.30 16.00
N ALA A 361 -12.75 16.19 16.78
CA ALA A 361 -11.54 15.51 16.35
C ALA A 361 -11.80 14.03 16.07
N MET A 362 -12.50 13.30 16.95
CA MET A 362 -12.84 11.90 16.73
C MET A 362 -13.77 11.71 15.53
N PHE A 363 -14.77 12.59 15.36
CA PHE A 363 -15.65 12.61 14.18
C PHE A 363 -14.86 12.81 12.88
N THR A 364 -13.78 13.58 12.92
CA THR A 364 -12.90 13.81 11.76
C THR A 364 -11.90 12.67 11.56
N LEU A 365 -11.38 12.09 12.63
CA LEU A 365 -10.34 11.04 12.58
C LEU A 365 -10.92 9.67 12.22
N MET A 366 -12.10 9.31 12.71
CA MET A 366 -12.69 7.98 12.48
C MET A 366 -12.91 7.68 10.98
N PRO A 367 -13.55 8.56 10.19
CA PRO A 367 -13.67 8.35 8.75
C PRO A 367 -12.30 8.28 8.06
N GLN A 368 -11.33 9.08 8.49
CA GLN A 368 -9.97 9.04 7.93
C GLN A 368 -9.30 7.69 8.15
N VAL A 369 -9.43 7.09 9.34
CA VAL A 369 -8.84 5.78 9.60
C VAL A 369 -9.47 4.71 8.69
N LEU A 370 -10.81 4.69 8.63
CA LEU A 370 -11.56 3.65 7.92
C LEU A 370 -11.48 3.78 6.40
N LEU A 371 -11.47 5.00 5.87
CA LEU A 371 -11.54 5.28 4.43
C LEU A 371 -10.18 5.60 3.80
N SER A 372 -9.08 5.52 4.54
CA SER A 372 -7.75 5.93 4.03
C SER A 372 -7.11 5.03 2.98
N GLY A 373 -7.66 3.84 2.74
CA GLY A 373 -6.96 2.80 1.96
C GLY A 373 -6.01 1.93 2.79
N LEU A 374 -5.79 2.25 4.07
CA LEU A 374 -4.89 1.49 4.93
C LEU A 374 -5.49 0.14 5.36
N ILE A 375 -6.69 0.18 5.95
CA ILE A 375 -7.38 -1.01 6.47
C ILE A 375 -8.11 -1.68 5.31
N PHE A 376 -8.96 -0.92 4.62
CA PHE A 376 -9.74 -1.41 3.49
C PHE A 376 -9.15 -0.79 2.21
N PRO A 377 -8.75 -1.60 1.21
CA PRO A 377 -8.28 -1.09 -0.08
C PRO A 377 -9.31 -0.16 -0.72
N LEU A 378 -8.86 0.96 -1.29
CA LEU A 378 -9.74 1.95 -1.93
C LEU A 378 -10.49 1.35 -3.12
N ASP A 379 -9.83 0.48 -3.89
CA ASP A 379 -10.40 -0.12 -5.10
C ASP A 379 -11.57 -1.07 -4.79
N SER A 380 -11.59 -1.64 -3.58
CA SER A 380 -12.71 -2.47 -3.11
C SER A 380 -13.94 -1.65 -2.68
N MET A 381 -13.84 -0.31 -2.60
CA MET A 381 -14.95 0.54 -2.19
C MET A 381 -15.80 0.98 -3.38
N PRO A 382 -17.13 1.12 -3.25
CA PRO A 382 -17.96 1.78 -4.26
C PRO A 382 -17.47 3.20 -4.60
N ARG A 383 -17.62 3.63 -5.86
CA ARG A 383 -17.15 4.94 -6.36
C ARG A 383 -17.57 6.14 -5.49
N VAL A 384 -18.76 6.10 -4.91
CA VAL A 384 -19.26 7.18 -4.02
C VAL A 384 -18.42 7.27 -2.74
N ILE A 385 -18.06 6.13 -2.16
CA ILE A 385 -17.23 6.07 -0.95
C ILE A 385 -15.79 6.46 -1.28
N GLN A 386 -15.26 6.02 -2.43
CA GLN A 386 -13.94 6.44 -2.92
C GLN A 386 -13.85 7.97 -3.05
N LEU A 387 -14.88 8.61 -3.61
CA LEU A 387 -14.90 10.08 -3.73
C LEU A 387 -14.81 10.77 -2.36
N ILE A 388 -15.51 10.26 -1.35
CA ILE A 388 -15.42 10.77 0.03
C ILE A 388 -14.02 10.51 0.60
N ALA A 389 -13.45 9.33 0.38
CA ALA A 389 -12.10 8.99 0.81
C ALA A 389 -11.07 9.97 0.24
N TYR A 390 -11.15 10.33 -1.04
CA TYR A 390 -10.22 11.27 -1.67
C TYR A 390 -10.34 12.72 -1.17
N LEU A 391 -11.42 13.08 -0.46
CA LEU A 391 -11.51 14.37 0.25
C LEU A 391 -10.70 14.39 1.55
N LEU A 392 -10.33 13.22 2.08
CA LEU A 392 -9.63 13.08 3.34
C LEU A 392 -8.11 13.13 3.11
N PRO A 393 -7.36 13.94 3.89
CA PRO A 393 -5.94 14.12 3.64
C PRO A 393 -5.13 12.84 3.88
N PHE A 394 -5.52 12.02 4.85
CA PHE A 394 -4.78 10.82 5.19
C PHE A 394 -4.76 9.78 4.07
N THR A 395 -5.82 9.73 3.24
CA THR A 395 -5.92 8.89 2.05
C THR A 395 -4.77 9.11 1.07
N HIS A 396 -4.26 10.34 0.98
CA HIS A 396 -3.13 10.68 0.09
C HIS A 396 -1.78 10.36 0.73
N PHE A 397 -1.70 10.19 2.05
CA PHE A 397 -0.44 9.86 2.72
C PHE A 397 -0.16 8.35 2.72
N VAL A 398 -1.18 7.50 2.77
CA VAL A 398 -1.00 6.04 2.80
C VAL A 398 -0.17 5.53 1.61
N PRO A 399 -0.44 5.92 0.33
CA PRO A 399 0.36 5.52 -0.81
C PRO A 399 1.81 6.02 -0.74
N ILE A 400 2.04 7.22 -0.21
CA ILE A 400 3.39 7.76 0.01
C ILE A 400 4.17 6.86 0.97
N ALA A 401 3.56 6.51 2.11
CA ALA A 401 4.22 5.70 3.11
C ALA A 401 4.52 4.29 2.61
N GLN A 402 3.54 3.62 2.02
CA GLN A 402 3.71 2.27 1.48
C GLN A 402 4.68 2.23 0.30
N GLY A 403 4.55 3.17 -0.65
CA GLY A 403 5.41 3.27 -1.83
C GLY A 403 6.88 3.48 -1.47
N MET A 404 7.19 4.31 -0.47
CA MET A 404 8.57 4.54 -0.04
C MET A 404 9.14 3.39 0.78
N PHE A 405 8.35 2.72 1.62
CA PHE A 405 8.86 1.61 2.45
C PHE A 405 9.04 0.32 1.65
N LEU A 406 8.05 -0.04 0.83
CA LEU A 406 8.01 -1.32 0.11
C LEU A 406 8.74 -1.26 -1.22
N LYS A 407 8.48 -0.21 -2.01
CA LYS A 407 8.97 -0.09 -3.39
C LYS A 407 10.17 0.87 -3.51
N GLY A 408 10.36 1.77 -2.55
CA GLY A 408 11.39 2.80 -2.62
C GLY A 408 11.10 3.89 -3.65
N GLN A 409 9.81 4.15 -3.92
CA GLN A 409 9.38 5.15 -4.90
C GLN A 409 9.90 6.56 -4.58
N GLY A 410 10.26 7.30 -5.63
CA GLY A 410 10.71 8.69 -5.54
C GLY A 410 9.57 9.69 -5.70
N LEU A 411 9.93 10.98 -5.75
CA LEU A 411 8.96 12.07 -5.91
C LEU A 411 8.30 12.09 -7.30
N ASP A 412 8.95 11.47 -8.30
CA ASP A 412 8.45 11.29 -9.66
C ASP A 412 7.09 10.59 -9.73
N LEU A 413 6.85 9.62 -8.84
CA LEU A 413 5.57 8.91 -8.74
C LEU A 413 4.68 9.48 -7.62
N LEU A 414 5.30 10.02 -6.56
CA LEU A 414 4.57 10.43 -5.35
C LEU A 414 4.09 11.89 -5.36
N TRP A 415 4.50 12.70 -6.34
CA TRP A 415 4.14 14.13 -6.38
C TRP A 415 2.62 14.42 -6.42
N PRO A 416 1.73 13.63 -7.03
CA PRO A 416 0.31 13.97 -7.06
C PRO A 416 -0.28 13.98 -5.65
N ASN A 417 0.02 12.93 -4.88
CA ASN A 417 -0.36 12.81 -3.47
C ASN A 417 0.27 13.91 -2.61
N ALA A 418 1.55 14.22 -2.84
CA ALA A 418 2.24 15.28 -2.12
C ALA A 418 1.64 16.67 -2.42
N ALA A 419 1.24 16.93 -3.67
CA ALA A 419 0.62 18.17 -4.09
C ALA A 419 -0.75 18.36 -3.44
N VAL A 420 -1.58 17.31 -3.39
CA VAL A 420 -2.87 17.36 -2.69
C VAL A 420 -2.68 17.68 -1.21
N LEU A 421 -1.73 17.03 -0.53
CA LEU A 421 -1.41 17.33 0.86
C LEU A 421 -0.92 18.77 1.05
N ALA A 422 -0.08 19.28 0.14
CA ALA A 422 0.41 20.66 0.20
C ALA A 422 -0.73 21.68 0.03
N VAL A 423 -1.64 21.45 -0.93
CA VAL A 423 -2.84 22.28 -1.12
C VAL A 423 -3.72 22.23 0.13
N TYR A 424 -3.94 21.05 0.70
CA TYR A 424 -4.73 20.87 1.91
C TYR A 424 -4.12 21.63 3.10
N ALA A 425 -2.80 21.51 3.30
CA ALA A 425 -2.07 22.24 4.34
C ALA A 425 -2.27 23.75 4.21
N VAL A 426 -2.12 24.30 3.00
CA VAL A 426 -2.31 25.74 2.74
C VAL A 426 -3.75 26.17 3.03
N ILE A 427 -4.74 25.43 2.53
CA ILE A 427 -6.16 25.75 2.73
C ILE A 427 -6.51 25.74 4.22
N VAL A 428 -6.19 24.66 4.92
CA VAL A 428 -6.65 24.49 6.30
C VAL A 428 -5.88 25.37 7.27
N LEU A 429 -4.57 25.56 7.11
CA LEU A 429 -3.82 26.54 7.90
C LEU A 429 -4.28 27.97 7.61
N GLY A 430 -4.61 28.29 6.35
CA GLY A 430 -5.16 29.58 5.96
C GLY A 430 -6.50 29.86 6.63
N LEU A 431 -7.43 28.90 6.58
CA LEU A 431 -8.74 28.98 7.23
C LEU A 431 -8.61 29.10 8.75
N ALA A 432 -7.76 28.30 9.38
CA ALA A 432 -7.48 28.36 10.82
C ALA A 432 -6.95 29.75 11.22
N THR A 433 -5.99 30.29 10.47
CA THR A 433 -5.40 31.62 10.71
C THR A 433 -6.44 32.73 10.54
N ALA A 434 -7.24 32.68 9.46
CA ALA A 434 -8.26 33.68 9.16
C ALA A 434 -9.36 33.70 10.24
N ARG A 435 -9.81 32.52 10.69
CA ARG A 435 -10.82 32.40 11.74
C ARG A 435 -10.30 32.85 13.10
N PHE A 436 -9.03 32.58 13.41
CA PHE A 436 -8.40 33.03 14.65
C PHE A 436 -8.31 34.57 14.70
N ARG A 437 -8.00 35.23 13.57
CA ARG A 437 -7.99 36.70 13.47
C ARG A 437 -9.35 37.33 13.73
N LYS A 438 -10.42 36.82 13.08
CA LYS A 438 -11.79 37.34 13.23
C LYS A 438 -12.38 37.21 14.63
N ARG A 439 -11.75 36.42 15.51
CA ARG A 439 -12.20 36.22 16.89
C ARG A 439 -11.45 37.09 17.89
N ILE A 440 -10.28 37.60 17.50
CA ILE A 440 -9.45 38.50 18.33
C ILE A 440 -9.77 39.97 18.01
N ALA A 441 -10.05 40.28 16.74
CA ALA A 441 -10.65 41.54 16.33
C ALA A 441 -12.14 41.54 16.66
#